data_AF-A0A8J4XBJ1-F1
#
_entry.id   AF-A0A8J4XBJ1-F1
#
_cell.length_a   1.000
_cell.length_b   1.000
_cell.length_c   1.000
_cell.angle_alpha   90.00
_cell.angle_beta   90.00
_cell.angle_gamma   90.00
#
_symmetry.space_group_name_H-M   'P 1'
#
loop_
_entity.id
_entity.type
_entity.pdbx_description
1 polymer ?
#
loop_
_entity_poly.entity_id
_entity_poly.type
_entity_poly.pdbx_seq_one_letter_code
_entity_poly.pdbx_strand_id
1 'polypeptide(L)'
;MGASSSVLDENKHKFIKEWVQTELTNFSPIYKKQYFLAFLSHVHDELVQRKQEHTQLLKKRNSPEETEVVYQESVLCFYDNKKWKERFVVVRANYSLECHESYETFMKSMPSLYKLPTTGGTILTTEEKYMEEVDRCFPDTDIKDVKEDFASPMVGMPGQFPVYLRLPYQRDHYFCFLQEARHAKFISVLSDCIRHQNQDFLKKKMYEVKAFIKAIQLYRQDKGLYEPWDMLIGNDVQVLANLTMEELLPCLEKDMFPRLKAKKTERKRMWFATIEAAYNLVQETLMEGMVALNDECIKTTEQQSALMRSDMDQIMSSRACLENKLRATVSELATEYCKQHIAPRLPAVLEEMMGPISLGFEEARQISERMMENLCKKYEEGMTGEELQQ
;
A
#
# COMPACT_ATOMS: atom_id res chain seq x y z
N MET A 1 29.71 -12.94 12.62
CA MET A 1 28.75 -14.07 12.57
C MET A 1 28.29 -14.36 13.98
N GLY A 2 27.09 -13.92 14.33
CA GLY A 2 26.42 -14.26 15.59
C GLY A 2 25.01 -14.71 15.20
N ALA A 3 24.67 -15.95 15.53
CA ALA A 3 23.36 -16.51 15.25
C ALA A 3 22.31 -15.68 16.01
N SER A 4 21.48 -14.94 15.27
CA SER A 4 20.25 -14.36 15.81
C SER A 4 19.40 -15.52 16.29
N SER A 5 19.17 -15.64 17.61
CA SER A 5 18.08 -16.48 18.10
C SER A 5 16.79 -15.98 17.43
N SER A 6 16.14 -16.80 16.61
CA SER A 6 14.94 -16.37 15.92
C SER A 6 13.87 -15.97 16.94
N VAL A 7 13.30 -14.78 16.77
CA VAL A 7 12.24 -14.24 17.64
C VAL A 7 11.01 -15.17 17.66
N LEU A 8 10.84 -15.93 16.57
CA LEU A 8 9.86 -17.01 16.43
C LEU A 8 10.55 -18.36 16.59
N ASP A 9 10.02 -19.23 17.46
CA ASP A 9 10.45 -20.62 17.54
C ASP A 9 9.96 -21.44 16.32
N GLU A 10 10.54 -22.63 16.10
CA GLU A 10 10.22 -23.46 14.94
C GLU A 10 8.74 -23.88 14.88
N ASN A 11 8.12 -24.12 16.03
CA ASN A 11 6.71 -24.49 16.10
C ASN A 11 5.81 -23.34 15.65
N LYS A 12 6.11 -22.10 16.07
CA LYS A 12 5.40 -20.90 15.61
C LYS A 12 5.63 -20.63 14.14
N HIS A 13 6.86 -20.80 13.66
CA HIS A 13 7.16 -20.67 12.24
C HIS A 13 6.28 -21.62 11.42
N LYS A 14 6.21 -22.89 11.82
CA LYS A 14 5.37 -23.90 11.17
C LYS A 14 3.89 -23.54 11.26
N PHE A 15 3.40 -23.14 12.43
CA PHE A 15 2.01 -22.71 12.64
C PHE A 15 1.62 -21.55 11.72
N ILE A 16 2.45 -20.51 11.63
CA ILE A 16 2.20 -19.35 10.76
C ILE A 16 2.18 -19.78 9.29
N LYS A 17 3.11 -20.65 8.85
CA LYS A 17 3.11 -21.17 7.48
C LYS A 17 1.85 -21.97 7.15
N GLU A 18 1.43 -22.86 8.04
CA GLU A 18 0.20 -23.66 7.88
C GLU A 18 -1.05 -22.76 7.83
N TRP A 19 -1.07 -21.70 8.65
CA TRP A 19 -2.13 -20.70 8.62
C TRP A 19 -2.20 -19.98 7.27
N VAL A 20 -1.07 -19.46 6.79
CA VAL A 20 -0.96 -18.78 5.49
C VAL A 20 -1.39 -19.70 4.34
N GLN A 21 -0.96 -20.96 4.35
CA GLN A 21 -1.34 -21.94 3.33
C GLN A 21 -2.84 -22.24 3.34
N THR A 22 -3.45 -22.32 4.52
CA THR A 22 -4.89 -22.49 4.68
C THR A 22 -5.63 -21.26 4.13
N GLU A 23 -5.16 -20.06 4.46
CA GLU A 23 -5.74 -18.80 3.98
C GLU A 23 -5.70 -18.71 2.46
N LEU A 24 -4.55 -19.04 1.87
CA LEU A 24 -4.39 -19.07 0.41
C LEU A 24 -5.27 -20.15 -0.24
N THR A 25 -5.41 -21.32 0.39
CA THR A 25 -6.28 -22.41 -0.11
C THR A 25 -7.75 -21.99 -0.11
N ASN A 26 -8.19 -21.23 0.89
CA ASN A 26 -9.56 -20.70 0.96
C ASN A 26 -9.79 -19.57 -0.03
N PHE A 27 -8.79 -18.71 -0.24
CA PHE A 27 -8.85 -17.60 -1.20
C PHE A 27 -8.82 -18.07 -2.66
N SER A 28 -8.04 -19.11 -2.96
CA SER A 28 -7.73 -19.57 -4.32
C SER A 28 -8.97 -19.84 -5.20
N PRO A 29 -10.02 -20.56 -4.76
CA PRO A 29 -11.20 -20.80 -5.57
C PRO A 29 -11.95 -19.53 -5.97
N ILE A 30 -11.98 -18.53 -5.08
CA ILE A 30 -12.63 -17.24 -5.36
C ILE A 30 -11.79 -16.49 -6.40
N TYR A 31 -10.47 -16.42 -6.18
CA TYR A 31 -9.56 -15.73 -7.10
C TYR A 31 -9.56 -16.35 -8.50
N LYS A 32 -9.45 -17.68 -8.63
CA LYS A 32 -9.52 -18.37 -9.93
C LYS A 32 -10.80 -18.04 -10.71
N LYS A 33 -11.95 -18.00 -10.02
CA LYS A 33 -13.23 -17.62 -10.63
C LYS A 33 -13.23 -16.16 -11.09
N GLN A 34 -12.76 -15.24 -10.25
CA GLN A 34 -12.69 -13.82 -10.62
C GLN A 34 -11.69 -13.56 -11.75
N TYR A 35 -10.57 -14.28 -11.76
CA TYR A 35 -9.58 -14.21 -12.82
C TYR A 35 -10.18 -14.61 -14.17
N PHE A 36 -10.86 -15.75 -14.21
CA PHE A 36 -11.55 -16.22 -15.41
C PHE A 36 -12.62 -15.24 -15.91
N LEU A 37 -13.42 -14.67 -15.00
CA LEU A 37 -14.45 -13.68 -15.36
C LEU A 37 -13.85 -12.36 -15.86
N ALA A 38 -12.78 -11.88 -15.24
CA ALA A 38 -12.09 -10.66 -15.66
C ALA A 38 -11.42 -10.87 -17.03
N PHE A 39 -10.81 -12.03 -17.25
CA PHE A 39 -10.25 -12.42 -18.54
C PHE A 39 -11.31 -12.52 -19.63
N LEU A 40 -12.46 -13.15 -19.36
CA LEU A 40 -13.59 -13.19 -20.30
C LEU A 40 -14.06 -11.78 -20.67
N SER A 41 -14.19 -10.89 -19.69
CA SER A 41 -14.54 -9.48 -19.95
C SER A 41 -13.49 -8.77 -20.80
N HIS A 42 -12.20 -9.06 -20.55
CA HIS A 42 -11.10 -8.51 -21.34
C HIS A 42 -11.17 -8.96 -22.80
N VAL A 43 -11.34 -10.26 -23.05
CA VAL A 43 -11.52 -10.81 -24.40
C VAL A 43 -12.76 -10.23 -25.10
N HIS A 44 -13.86 -10.06 -24.38
CA HIS A 44 -15.07 -9.43 -24.93
C HIS A 44 -14.80 -7.97 -25.34
N ASP A 45 -14.11 -7.19 -24.51
CA ASP A 45 -13.78 -5.79 -24.82
C ASP A 45 -12.83 -5.69 -26.03
N GLU A 46 -11.91 -6.64 -26.21
CA GLU A 46 -11.05 -6.75 -27.40
C GLU A 46 -11.89 -6.98 -28.67
N LEU A 47 -12.84 -7.92 -28.64
CA LEU A 47 -13.68 -8.28 -29.78
C LEU A 47 -14.64 -7.16 -30.18
N VAL A 48 -15.23 -6.48 -29.21
CA VAL A 48 -16.18 -5.37 -29.45
C VAL A 48 -15.46 -4.10 -29.94
N GLN A 49 -14.13 -4.06 -29.89
CA GLN A 49 -13.32 -2.88 -30.21
C GLN A 49 -13.86 -1.62 -29.52
N ARG A 50 -14.19 -1.72 -28.23
CA ARG A 50 -14.71 -0.56 -27.49
C ARG A 50 -13.76 0.62 -27.68
N LYS A 51 -14.26 1.67 -28.34
CA LYS A 51 -13.48 2.89 -28.60
C LYS A 51 -12.92 3.37 -27.27
N GLN A 52 -11.60 3.52 -27.20
CA GLN A 52 -10.98 4.17 -26.05
C GLN A 52 -11.65 5.52 -25.84
N GLU A 53 -12.10 5.78 -24.62
CA GLU A 53 -12.58 7.11 -24.24
C GLU A 53 -11.42 8.09 -24.43
N HIS A 54 -11.59 9.02 -25.36
CA HIS A 54 -10.57 10.03 -25.64
C HIS A 54 -10.63 11.07 -24.53
N THR A 55 -9.52 11.27 -23.83
CA THR A 55 -9.37 12.34 -22.84
C THR A 55 -9.00 13.64 -23.56
N GLN A 56 -9.49 14.79 -23.06
CA GLN A 56 -9.11 16.10 -23.62
C GLN A 56 -7.60 16.39 -23.40
N LEU A 57 -7.07 15.96 -22.26
CA LEU A 57 -5.63 16.03 -21.98
C LEU A 57 -4.91 14.82 -22.59
N LEU A 58 -3.75 15.10 -23.18
CA LEU A 58 -2.85 14.06 -23.68
C LEU A 58 -2.17 13.35 -22.50
N LYS A 59 -1.99 12.04 -22.64
CA LYS A 59 -1.17 11.26 -21.71
C LYS A 59 0.29 11.34 -22.12
N LYS A 60 1.20 11.41 -21.14
CA LYS A 60 2.64 11.36 -21.38
C LYS A 60 2.98 10.08 -22.15
N ARG A 61 3.69 10.20 -23.29
CA ARG A 61 4.04 9.07 -24.16
C ARG A 61 4.97 8.06 -23.48
N ASN A 62 5.97 8.56 -22.76
CA ASN A 62 6.98 7.75 -22.08
C ASN A 62 6.92 8.09 -20.59
N SER A 63 6.59 7.11 -19.76
CA SER A 63 6.82 7.22 -18.32
C SER A 63 8.32 7.35 -18.06
N PRO A 64 8.74 8.11 -17.03
CA PRO A 64 10.14 8.11 -16.60
C PRO A 64 10.61 6.67 -16.34
N GLU A 65 11.88 6.38 -16.60
CA GLU A 65 12.44 5.07 -16.31
C GLU A 65 12.32 4.82 -14.81
N GLU A 66 11.90 3.62 -14.39
CA GLU A 66 11.65 3.33 -12.97
C GLU A 66 12.87 3.58 -12.07
N THR A 67 14.07 3.58 -12.65
CA THR A 67 15.37 3.80 -12.00
C THR A 67 15.77 5.27 -11.91
N GLU A 68 15.06 6.18 -12.59
CA GLU A 68 15.33 7.62 -12.57
C GLU A 68 15.16 8.18 -11.15
N VAL A 69 16.04 9.09 -10.76
CA VAL A 69 16.02 9.69 -9.41
C VAL A 69 15.11 10.91 -9.41
N VAL A 70 14.04 10.88 -8.62
CA VAL A 70 13.11 12.02 -8.45
C VAL A 70 13.45 12.85 -7.23
N TYR A 71 14.15 12.28 -6.25
CA TYR A 71 14.63 12.99 -5.07
C TYR A 71 15.86 12.29 -4.49
N GLN A 72 16.81 13.08 -3.99
CA GLN A 72 17.97 12.56 -3.29
C GLN A 72 18.47 13.55 -2.24
N GLU A 73 18.84 13.07 -1.06
CA GLU A 73 19.27 13.92 0.04
C GLU A 73 20.02 13.15 1.14
N SER A 74 20.99 13.80 1.81
CA SER A 74 21.59 13.27 3.03
C SER A 74 20.72 13.58 4.24
N VAL A 75 20.29 12.55 4.97
CA VAL A 75 19.38 12.65 6.12
C VAL A 75 19.95 11.91 7.33
N LEU A 76 19.64 12.38 8.54
CA LEU A 76 20.03 11.68 9.77
C LEU A 76 18.99 10.61 10.06
N CYS A 77 19.40 9.34 10.04
CA CYS A 77 18.55 8.19 10.36
C CYS A 77 18.98 7.57 11.69
N PHE A 78 18.01 7.11 12.47
CA PHE A 78 18.29 6.26 13.64
C PHE A 78 18.27 4.79 13.24
N TYR A 79 19.35 4.06 13.50
CA TYR A 79 19.51 2.64 13.12
C TYR A 79 19.52 1.71 14.34
N ASP A 80 19.34 0.40 14.11
CA ASP A 80 19.23 -0.67 15.12
C ASP A 80 20.37 -0.71 16.17
N ASN A 81 21.53 -0.11 15.89
CA ASN A 81 22.62 0.04 16.86
C ASN A 81 22.43 1.22 17.84
N LYS A 82 21.23 1.80 17.87
CA LYS A 82 20.82 2.94 18.70
C LYS A 82 21.67 4.20 18.48
N LYS A 83 22.12 4.42 17.24
CA LYS A 83 22.90 5.61 16.87
C LYS A 83 22.30 6.32 15.67
N TRP A 84 22.30 7.64 15.75
CA TRP A 84 22.05 8.52 14.62
C TRP A 84 23.23 8.45 13.65
N LYS A 85 22.95 8.22 12.38
CA LYS A 85 23.92 8.22 11.30
C LYS A 85 23.37 9.00 10.12
N GLU A 86 24.25 9.77 9.49
CA GLU A 86 23.93 10.36 8.19
C GLU A 86 23.88 9.25 7.13
N ARG A 87 22.82 9.26 6.32
CA ARG A 87 22.57 8.33 5.22
C ARG A 87 22.10 9.09 4.00
N PHE A 88 22.43 8.56 2.84
CA PHE A 88 21.99 9.15 1.58
C PHE A 88 20.72 8.45 1.11
N VAL A 89 19.59 9.17 1.19
CA VAL A 89 18.29 8.66 0.75
C VAL A 89 18.05 9.06 -0.69
N VAL A 90 17.58 8.09 -1.48
CA VAL A 90 17.24 8.27 -2.89
C VAL A 90 15.83 7.77 -3.10
N VAL A 91 14.99 8.56 -3.77
CA VAL A 91 13.67 8.14 -4.23
C VAL A 91 13.71 8.03 -5.74
N ARG A 92 13.28 6.86 -6.21
CA ARG A 92 13.21 6.50 -7.63
C ARG A 92 11.86 6.92 -8.23
N ALA A 93 11.75 6.93 -9.55
CA ALA A 93 10.52 7.29 -10.26
C ALA A 93 9.35 6.33 -10.01
N ASN A 94 9.63 5.08 -9.64
CA ASN A 94 8.63 4.14 -9.11
C ASN A 94 8.29 4.37 -7.62
N TYR A 95 8.71 5.51 -7.06
CA TYR A 95 8.51 5.92 -5.67
C TYR A 95 9.05 4.91 -4.64
N SER A 96 10.04 4.11 -5.02
CA SER A 96 10.79 3.36 -4.05
C SER A 96 11.81 4.25 -3.36
N LEU A 97 11.90 4.12 -2.04
CA LEU A 97 12.87 4.83 -1.22
C LEU A 97 14.02 3.89 -0.89
N GLU A 98 15.21 4.23 -1.36
CA GLU A 98 16.46 3.52 -1.12
C GLU A 98 17.30 4.28 -0.10
N CYS A 99 17.90 3.55 0.84
CA CYS A 99 18.87 4.10 1.78
C CYS A 99 20.28 3.61 1.44
N HIS A 100 21.17 4.55 1.16
CA HIS A 100 22.59 4.31 0.86
C HIS A 100 23.48 4.75 2.01
N GLU A 101 24.71 4.21 2.08
CA GLU A 101 25.66 4.58 3.12
C GLU A 101 26.10 6.04 2.99
N SER A 102 26.44 6.48 1.78
CA SER A 102 26.79 7.87 1.45
C SER A 102 26.49 8.20 -0.01
N TYR A 103 26.62 9.49 -0.36
CA TYR A 103 26.54 9.92 -1.76
C TYR A 103 27.57 9.21 -2.65
N GLU A 104 28.78 9.00 -2.14
CA GLU A 104 29.86 8.34 -2.90
C GLU A 104 29.55 6.89 -3.23
N THR A 105 28.92 6.14 -2.30
CA THR A 105 28.54 4.75 -2.55
C THR A 105 27.45 4.68 -3.62
N PHE A 106 26.51 5.62 -3.59
CA PHE A 106 25.47 5.74 -4.59
C PHE A 106 26.05 6.06 -5.98
N MET A 107 26.94 7.05 -6.08
CA MET A 107 27.59 7.43 -7.35
C MET A 107 28.46 6.31 -7.94
N LYS A 108 28.99 5.42 -7.10
CA LYS A 108 29.73 4.21 -7.53
C LYS A 108 28.81 3.04 -7.90
N SER A 109 27.48 3.25 -7.94
CA SER A 109 26.48 2.22 -8.21
C SER A 109 26.55 1.02 -7.25
N MET A 110 26.94 1.25 -6.00
CA MET A 110 26.90 0.23 -4.96
C MET A 110 25.43 -0.08 -4.59
N PRO A 111 25.12 -1.32 -4.17
CA PRO A 111 23.79 -1.65 -3.70
C PRO A 111 23.37 -0.79 -2.50
N SER A 112 22.09 -0.41 -2.45
CA SER A 112 21.51 0.24 -1.28
C SER A 112 21.66 -0.65 -0.05
N LEU A 113 21.82 -0.05 1.13
CA LEU A 113 21.80 -0.78 2.40
C LEU A 113 20.47 -1.51 2.59
N TYR A 114 19.37 -0.85 2.21
CA TYR A 114 18.03 -1.41 2.19
C TYR A 114 17.10 -0.51 1.38
N LYS A 115 16.00 -1.11 0.91
CA LYS A 115 14.83 -0.43 0.36
C LYS A 115 13.82 -0.25 1.50
N LEU A 116 13.44 0.99 1.77
CA LEU A 116 12.49 1.33 2.83
C LEU A 116 11.06 1.06 2.33
N PRO A 117 10.30 0.17 2.99
CA PRO A 117 8.89 0.02 2.72
C PRO A 117 8.14 1.28 3.16
N THR A 118 7.23 1.76 2.31
CA THR A 118 6.36 2.93 2.62
C THR A 118 4.87 2.59 2.51
N THR A 119 4.52 1.36 2.13
CA THR A 119 3.13 0.89 2.11
C THR A 119 2.52 0.94 3.50
N GLY A 120 1.37 1.59 3.63
CA GLY A 120 0.64 1.80 4.88
C GLY A 120 1.31 2.77 5.86
N GLY A 121 2.35 3.46 5.42
CA GLY A 121 3.10 4.38 6.27
C GLY A 121 2.25 5.51 6.83
N THR A 122 2.46 5.82 8.11
CA THR A 122 1.94 7.02 8.76
C THR A 122 3.12 7.90 9.16
N ILE A 123 3.12 9.16 8.71
CA ILE A 123 4.15 10.14 9.02
C ILE A 123 3.71 10.91 10.27
N LEU A 124 4.56 10.91 11.30
CA LEU A 124 4.35 11.66 12.53
C LEU A 124 5.56 12.58 12.73
N THR A 125 5.33 13.77 13.27
CA THR A 125 6.37 14.81 13.42
C THR A 125 6.63 15.23 14.86
N THR A 126 5.87 14.65 15.79
CA THR A 126 5.94 14.94 17.22
C THR A 126 5.99 13.64 18.00
N GLU A 127 6.74 13.63 19.10
CA GLU A 127 6.89 12.45 19.96
C GLU A 127 5.55 12.00 20.54
N GLU A 128 4.71 12.94 20.98
CA GLU A 128 3.44 12.65 21.64
C GLU A 128 2.54 11.84 20.73
N LYS A 129 2.32 12.32 19.50
CA LYS A 129 1.53 11.60 18.47
C LYS A 129 2.13 10.25 18.12
N TYR A 130 3.46 10.15 18.05
CA TYR A 130 4.14 8.87 17.81
C TYR A 130 3.88 7.87 18.94
N MET A 131 4.00 8.31 20.19
CA MET A 131 3.79 7.44 21.34
C MET A 131 2.31 7.03 21.48
N GLU A 132 1.36 7.93 21.21
CA GLU A 132 -0.08 7.62 21.15
C GLU A 132 -0.37 6.50 20.13
N GLU A 133 0.23 6.58 18.94
CA GLU A 133 0.11 5.58 17.89
C GLU A 133 0.76 4.23 18.26
N VAL A 134 1.93 4.28 18.92
CA VAL A 134 2.60 3.07 19.44
C VAL A 134 1.75 2.39 20.51
N ASP A 135 1.18 3.17 21.44
CA ASP A 135 0.33 2.67 22.51
C ASP A 135 -0.97 2.07 21.96
N ARG A 136 -1.58 2.68 20.94
CA ARG A 136 -2.80 2.17 20.31
C ARG A 136 -2.63 0.77 19.71
N CYS A 137 -1.48 0.47 19.13
CA CYS A 137 -1.22 -0.85 18.52
C CYS A 137 -0.60 -1.86 19.50
N PHE A 138 -0.43 -1.50 20.77
CA PHE A 138 0.10 -2.39 21.78
C PHE A 138 -1.04 -3.01 22.60
N PRO A 139 -1.13 -4.34 22.73
CA PRO A 139 -2.31 -5.02 23.29
C PRO A 139 -2.51 -4.88 24.82
N ASP A 140 -1.72 -4.03 25.50
CA ASP A 140 -1.78 -3.85 26.96
C ASP A 140 -2.65 -2.64 27.34
N THR A 141 -3.86 -2.89 27.83
CA THR A 141 -4.82 -1.86 28.27
C THR A 141 -4.81 -1.61 29.79
N ASP A 142 -4.04 -2.38 30.57
CA ASP A 142 -4.17 -2.43 32.04
C ASP A 142 -3.15 -1.57 32.82
N ILE A 143 -2.37 -0.69 32.18
CA ILE A 143 -1.43 0.20 32.89
C ILE A 143 -1.60 1.65 32.44
N LYS A 144 -2.63 2.30 32.99
CA LYS A 144 -2.56 3.72 33.33
C LYS A 144 -1.53 3.86 34.46
N ASP A 145 -0.68 4.87 34.37
CA ASP A 145 0.34 5.23 35.36
C ASP A 145 1.54 4.28 35.49
N VAL A 146 2.49 4.40 34.56
CA VAL A 146 3.85 4.84 34.92
C VAL A 146 4.41 5.60 33.72
N LYS A 147 4.85 6.85 33.92
CA LYS A 147 5.80 7.52 33.02
C LYS A 147 7.13 6.77 33.08
N GLU A 148 7.21 5.59 32.45
CA GLU A 148 8.48 4.95 32.17
C GLU A 148 8.96 5.46 30.83
N ASP A 149 10.10 6.16 30.85
CA ASP A 149 10.81 6.62 29.65
C ASP A 149 10.97 5.44 28.70
N PHE A 150 10.16 5.46 27.64
CA PHE A 150 10.49 4.72 26.46
C PHE A 150 11.88 5.22 26.06
N ALA A 151 12.87 4.33 26.00
CA ALA A 151 14.14 4.63 25.36
C ALA A 151 13.88 4.68 23.85
N SER A 152 13.13 5.69 23.46
CA SER A 152 12.91 6.17 22.13
C SER A 152 14.28 6.53 21.54
N PRO A 153 14.43 6.64 20.22
CA PRO A 153 15.59 7.26 19.56
C PRO A 153 16.02 8.64 20.10
N MET A 154 15.26 9.18 21.06
CA MET A 154 15.25 10.55 21.54
C MET A 154 16.26 10.83 22.64
N VAL A 155 16.87 9.81 23.24
CA VAL A 155 18.10 10.01 24.02
C VAL A 155 19.22 10.35 23.02
N GLY A 156 19.38 11.64 22.72
CA GLY A 156 20.38 12.16 21.79
C GLY A 156 19.86 12.54 20.41
N MET A 157 18.62 13.04 20.29
CA MET A 157 18.09 13.60 19.03
C MET A 157 19.04 14.70 18.50
N PRO A 158 19.58 14.59 17.27
CA PRO A 158 20.59 15.51 16.77
C PRO A 158 20.01 16.83 16.24
N GLY A 159 18.70 16.92 16.02
CA GLY A 159 18.02 18.08 15.42
C GLY A 159 16.61 18.30 15.98
N GLN A 160 16.00 19.42 15.60
CA GLN A 160 14.72 19.89 16.15
C GLN A 160 13.50 19.41 15.35
N PHE A 161 13.72 18.82 14.18
CA PHE A 161 12.65 18.45 13.26
C PHE A 161 12.65 16.92 13.02
N PRO A 162 12.02 16.12 13.89
CA PRO A 162 11.95 14.68 13.73
C PRO A 162 10.86 14.27 12.72
N VAL A 163 11.05 13.10 12.14
CA VAL A 163 10.06 12.39 11.33
C VAL A 163 10.04 10.93 11.76
N TYR A 164 8.88 10.47 12.23
CA TYR A 164 8.61 9.08 12.56
C TYR A 164 7.76 8.50 11.44
N LEU A 165 8.27 7.47 10.77
CA LEU A 165 7.51 6.68 9.82
C LEU A 165 7.09 5.39 10.53
N ARG A 166 5.80 5.31 10.84
CA ARG A 166 5.18 4.12 11.41
C ARG A 166 4.62 3.25 10.30
N LEU A 167 4.93 1.95 10.33
CA LEU A 167 4.50 1.00 9.32
C LEU A 167 3.61 -0.09 9.92
N PRO A 168 2.59 -0.57 9.20
CA PRO A 168 1.80 -1.69 9.66
C PRO A 168 2.67 -2.95 9.69
N TYR A 169 2.60 -3.64 10.82
CA TYR A 169 3.27 -4.93 11.07
C TYR A 169 4.78 -4.94 10.88
N GLN A 170 5.44 -3.78 10.82
CA GLN A 170 6.88 -3.65 10.58
C GLN A 170 7.51 -2.72 11.59
N ARG A 171 8.85 -2.66 11.61
CA ARG A 171 9.56 -1.68 12.43
C ARG A 171 9.33 -0.26 11.94
N ASP A 172 9.33 0.65 12.91
CA ASP A 172 9.24 2.07 12.65
C ASP A 172 10.61 2.64 12.26
N HIS A 173 10.59 3.66 11.41
CA HIS A 173 11.79 4.34 10.92
C HIS A 173 11.82 5.79 11.39
N TYR A 174 13.01 6.27 11.73
CA TYR A 174 13.19 7.56 12.38
C TYR A 174 14.21 8.39 11.62
N PHE A 175 13.80 9.62 11.30
CA PHE A 175 14.64 10.61 10.65
C PHE A 175 14.67 11.89 11.49
N CYS A 176 15.73 12.68 11.33
CA CYS A 176 15.88 13.95 12.00
C CYS A 176 16.53 14.98 11.07
N PHE A 177 16.03 16.21 11.13
CA PHE A 177 16.48 17.32 10.30
C PHE A 177 16.88 18.51 11.17
N LEU A 178 17.85 19.27 10.68
CA LEU A 178 18.32 20.52 11.30
C LEU A 178 17.59 21.75 10.75
N GLN A 179 16.96 21.63 9.58
CA GLN A 179 16.31 22.74 8.88
C GLN A 179 14.86 22.38 8.56
N GLU A 180 13.95 23.29 8.88
CA GLU A 180 12.51 23.13 8.64
C GLU A 180 12.18 22.95 7.16
N ALA A 181 12.82 23.70 6.27
CA ALA A 181 12.58 23.58 4.83
C ALA A 181 12.93 22.18 4.29
N ARG A 182 14.02 21.58 4.79
CA ARG A 182 14.44 20.21 4.43
C ARG A 182 13.48 19.17 5.00
N HIS A 183 13.04 19.38 6.25
CA HIS A 183 12.02 18.57 6.91
C HIS A 183 10.69 18.55 6.15
N ALA A 184 10.16 19.73 5.80
CA ALA A 184 8.91 19.87 5.04
C ALA A 184 9.01 19.20 3.65
N LYS A 185 10.14 19.40 2.95
CA LYS A 185 10.41 18.75 1.67
C LYS A 185 10.42 17.23 1.80
N PHE A 186 11.12 16.69 2.80
CA PHE A 186 11.19 15.25 3.02
C PHE A 186 9.83 14.65 3.37
N ILE A 187 9.02 15.32 4.19
CA ILE A 187 7.64 14.89 4.49
C ILE A 187 6.80 14.81 3.22
N SER A 188 6.88 15.83 2.35
CA SER A 188 6.17 15.82 1.07
C SER A 188 6.57 14.61 0.21
N VAL A 189 7.87 14.39 0.06
CA VAL A 189 8.40 13.26 -0.72
C VAL A 189 7.99 11.91 -0.11
N LEU A 190 8.09 11.76 1.21
CA LEU A 190 7.71 10.54 1.90
C LEU A 190 6.20 10.28 1.79
N SER A 191 5.37 11.32 1.86
CA SER A 191 3.93 11.24 1.64
C SER A 191 3.62 10.80 0.21
N ASP A 192 4.37 11.28 -0.78
CA ASP A 192 4.24 10.83 -2.17
C ASP A 192 4.62 9.35 -2.32
N CYS A 193 5.70 8.91 -1.66
CA CYS A 193 6.10 7.51 -1.62
C CYS A 193 4.98 6.62 -1.05
N ILE A 194 4.46 6.95 0.13
CA ILE A 194 3.37 6.22 0.78
C ILE A 194 2.14 6.17 -0.14
N ARG A 195 1.72 7.31 -0.68
CA ARG A 195 0.55 7.41 -1.56
C ARG A 195 0.71 6.56 -2.82
N HIS A 196 1.89 6.56 -3.42
CA HIS A 196 2.17 5.77 -4.61
C HIS A 196 2.20 4.28 -4.29
N GLN A 197 3.00 3.86 -3.30
CA GLN A 197 3.11 2.45 -2.91
C GLN A 197 1.77 1.86 -2.43
N ASN A 198 0.88 2.66 -1.83
CA ASN A 198 -0.43 2.20 -1.41
C ASN A 198 -1.37 1.87 -2.58
N GLN A 199 -1.29 2.63 -3.68
CA GLN A 199 -2.38 2.67 -4.68
C GLN A 199 -1.94 2.34 -6.11
N ASP A 200 -0.65 2.34 -6.43
CA ASP A 200 -0.18 2.15 -7.81
C ASP A 200 -0.65 0.81 -8.39
N PHE A 201 -0.42 -0.28 -7.65
CA PHE A 201 -0.89 -1.61 -8.05
C PHE A 201 -2.39 -1.65 -8.26
N LEU A 202 -3.18 -1.11 -7.32
CA LEU A 202 -4.64 -1.15 -7.34
C LEU A 202 -5.26 -0.33 -8.48
N LYS A 203 -4.54 0.67 -8.99
CA LYS A 203 -4.97 1.53 -10.12
C LYS A 203 -4.61 0.95 -11.49
N LYS A 204 -3.84 -0.14 -11.55
CA LYS A 204 -3.50 -0.79 -12.83
C LYS A 204 -4.78 -1.29 -13.51
N LYS A 205 -4.90 -1.01 -14.81
CA LYS A 205 -6.08 -1.38 -15.61
C LYS A 205 -6.11 -2.85 -16.06
N MET A 206 -5.09 -3.61 -15.66
CA MET A 206 -4.91 -5.03 -15.98
C MET A 206 -6.06 -5.86 -15.39
N TYR A 207 -6.52 -6.88 -16.10
CA TYR A 207 -7.68 -7.66 -15.69
C TYR A 207 -7.36 -8.54 -14.47
N GLU A 208 -6.11 -8.96 -14.32
CA GLU A 208 -5.55 -9.70 -13.19
C GLU A 208 -5.72 -8.90 -11.89
N VAL A 209 -5.41 -7.60 -11.94
CA VAL A 209 -5.55 -6.69 -10.79
C VAL A 209 -7.02 -6.51 -10.43
N LYS A 210 -7.89 -6.31 -11.43
CA LYS A 210 -9.34 -6.21 -11.20
C LYS A 210 -9.91 -7.50 -10.59
N ALA A 211 -9.47 -8.65 -11.07
CA ALA A 211 -9.83 -9.96 -10.53
C ALA A 211 -9.39 -10.11 -9.07
N PHE A 212 -8.15 -9.71 -8.76
CA PHE A 212 -7.59 -9.78 -7.41
C PHE A 212 -8.39 -8.91 -6.44
N ILE A 213 -8.61 -7.63 -6.76
CA ILE A 213 -9.38 -6.71 -5.91
C ILE A 213 -10.80 -7.25 -5.69
N LYS A 214 -11.43 -7.78 -6.74
CA LYS A 214 -12.77 -8.35 -6.62
C LYS A 214 -12.78 -9.61 -5.77
N ALA A 215 -11.75 -10.46 -5.88
CA ALA A 215 -11.61 -11.66 -5.06
C ALA A 215 -11.42 -11.32 -3.59
N ILE A 216 -10.59 -10.32 -3.25
CA ILE A 216 -10.43 -9.83 -1.87
C ILE A 216 -11.76 -9.33 -1.32
N GLN A 217 -12.51 -8.54 -2.12
CA GLN A 217 -13.82 -8.05 -1.71
C GLN A 217 -14.77 -9.22 -1.39
N LEU A 218 -14.90 -10.19 -2.29
CA LEU A 218 -15.80 -11.34 -2.11
C LEU A 218 -15.37 -12.21 -0.92
N TYR A 219 -14.07 -12.44 -0.79
CA TYR A 219 -13.51 -13.24 0.30
C TYR A 219 -13.80 -12.62 1.67
N ARG A 220 -13.70 -11.29 1.81
CA ARG A 220 -14.10 -10.57 3.03
C ARG A 220 -15.62 -10.61 3.24
N GLN A 221 -16.41 -10.50 2.18
CA GLN A 221 -17.88 -10.58 2.25
C GLN A 221 -18.38 -11.95 2.71
N ASP A 222 -17.71 -13.04 2.31
CA ASP A 222 -18.01 -14.40 2.80
C ASP A 222 -17.78 -14.53 4.32
N LYS A 223 -16.90 -13.69 4.90
CA LYS A 223 -16.68 -13.55 6.35
C LYS A 223 -17.60 -12.50 7.01
N GLY A 224 -18.55 -11.92 6.27
CA GLY A 224 -19.49 -10.90 6.76
C GLY A 224 -18.92 -9.48 6.82
N LEU A 225 -17.75 -9.22 6.24
CA LEU A 225 -17.09 -7.92 6.24
C LEU A 225 -17.39 -7.16 4.94
N TYR A 226 -18.34 -6.23 4.99
CA TYR A 226 -18.81 -5.44 3.84
C TYR A 226 -18.20 -4.04 3.74
N GLU A 227 -17.63 -3.54 4.83
CA GLU A 227 -17.11 -2.18 4.93
C GLU A 227 -15.82 -1.96 4.11
N PRO A 228 -15.53 -0.71 3.70
CA PRO A 228 -14.24 -0.33 3.16
C PRO A 228 -13.09 -0.82 4.06
N TRP A 229 -11.95 -1.11 3.43
CA TRP A 229 -10.83 -1.71 4.13
C TRP A 229 -9.58 -0.88 3.94
N ASP A 230 -9.16 -0.21 5.02
CA ASP A 230 -7.98 0.65 4.99
C ASP A 230 -6.70 -0.12 4.66
N MET A 231 -6.69 -1.42 4.91
CA MET A 231 -5.56 -2.31 4.61
C MET A 231 -5.58 -2.91 3.19
N LEU A 232 -6.53 -2.50 2.34
CA LEU A 232 -6.48 -2.73 0.89
C LEU A 232 -5.47 -1.75 0.24
N ILE A 233 -4.19 -1.97 0.54
CA ILE A 233 -3.07 -1.13 0.10
C ILE A 233 -1.85 -2.00 -0.25
N GLY A 234 -1.07 -1.56 -1.23
CA GLY A 234 0.11 -2.29 -1.69
C GLY A 234 -0.16 -3.22 -2.87
N ASN A 235 0.77 -4.15 -3.10
CA ASN A 235 0.63 -5.20 -4.11
C ASN A 235 -0.24 -6.37 -3.62
N ASP A 236 -0.45 -7.37 -4.49
CA ASP A 236 -1.25 -8.56 -4.19
C ASP A 236 -0.77 -9.34 -2.97
N VAL A 237 0.54 -9.55 -2.84
CA VAL A 237 1.15 -10.21 -1.67
C VAL A 237 0.92 -9.41 -0.39
N GLN A 238 1.14 -8.09 -0.42
CA GLN A 238 0.96 -7.21 0.74
C GLN A 238 -0.50 -7.15 1.19
N VAL A 239 -1.45 -7.06 0.25
CA VAL A 239 -2.88 -7.05 0.58
C VAL A 239 -3.30 -8.37 1.24
N LEU A 240 -2.87 -9.52 0.71
CA LEU A 240 -3.16 -10.82 1.34
C LEU A 240 -2.44 -10.98 2.68
N ALA A 241 -1.22 -10.46 2.80
CA ALA A 241 -0.48 -10.48 4.06
C ALA A 241 -1.20 -9.66 5.12
N ASN A 242 -1.72 -8.47 4.77
CA ASN A 242 -2.53 -7.65 5.66
C ASN A 242 -3.79 -8.40 6.12
N LEU A 243 -4.47 -9.07 5.19
CA LEU A 243 -5.67 -9.86 5.50
C LEU A 243 -5.35 -11.00 6.47
N THR A 244 -4.24 -11.69 6.22
CA THR A 244 -3.78 -12.82 7.04
C THR A 244 -3.36 -12.32 8.43
N MET A 245 -2.68 -11.18 8.51
CA MET A 245 -2.25 -10.58 9.77
C MET A 245 -3.44 -10.11 10.62
N GLU A 246 -4.51 -9.57 10.05
CA GLU A 246 -5.71 -9.20 10.82
C GLU A 246 -6.31 -10.38 11.58
N GLU A 247 -6.23 -11.59 11.03
CA GLU A 247 -6.77 -12.82 11.64
C GLU A 247 -5.74 -13.53 12.53
N LEU A 248 -4.46 -13.45 12.17
CA LEU A 248 -3.38 -14.08 12.89
C LEU A 248 -3.00 -13.28 14.16
N LEU A 249 -3.11 -11.95 14.13
CA LEU A 249 -2.65 -11.07 15.21
C LEU A 249 -3.33 -11.38 16.56
N PRO A 250 -4.66 -11.54 16.66
CA PRO A 250 -5.30 -11.92 17.93
C PRO A 250 -4.83 -13.27 18.47
N CYS A 251 -4.51 -14.22 17.58
CA CYS A 251 -3.97 -15.53 17.97
C CYS A 251 -2.54 -15.40 18.53
N LEU A 252 -1.68 -14.60 17.87
CA LEU A 252 -0.33 -14.32 18.34
C LEU A 252 -0.34 -13.55 19.66
N GLU A 253 -1.25 -12.59 19.82
CA GLU A 253 -1.44 -11.84 21.06
C GLU A 253 -1.75 -12.79 22.21
N LYS A 254 -2.78 -13.64 22.04
CA LYS A 254 -3.20 -14.58 23.07
C LYS A 254 -2.09 -15.57 23.47
N ASP A 255 -1.32 -16.09 22.52
CA ASP A 255 -0.30 -17.10 22.80
C ASP A 255 1.03 -16.51 23.28
N MET A 256 1.48 -15.42 22.67
CA MET A 256 2.83 -14.90 22.88
C MET A 256 2.88 -13.78 23.90
N PHE A 257 1.86 -12.90 23.94
CA PHE A 257 1.89 -11.72 24.80
C PHE A 257 2.06 -12.06 26.30
N PRO A 258 1.32 -13.04 26.88
CA PRO A 258 1.48 -13.41 28.28
C PRO A 258 2.85 -13.97 28.65
N ARG A 259 3.61 -14.47 27.65
CA ARG A 259 4.93 -15.08 27.85
C ARG A 259 6.06 -14.05 27.88
N LEU A 260 5.79 -12.79 27.50
CA LEU A 260 6.78 -11.71 27.47
C LEU A 260 7.04 -11.17 28.89
N LYS A 261 7.97 -11.82 29.60
CA LYS A 261 8.45 -11.40 30.93
C LYS A 261 9.55 -10.34 30.81
N ALA A 262 9.18 -9.09 30.61
CA ALA A 262 10.10 -7.95 30.64
C ALA A 262 9.41 -6.66 31.08
N LYS A 263 10.21 -5.59 31.29
CA LYS A 263 9.69 -4.23 31.52
C LYS A 263 8.87 -3.75 30.31
N LYS A 264 7.94 -2.80 30.50
CA LYS A 264 6.97 -2.35 29.47
C LYS A 264 7.65 -1.99 28.13
N THR A 265 8.72 -1.20 28.19
CA THR A 265 9.50 -0.78 27.00
C THR A 265 10.15 -1.95 26.26
N GLU A 266 10.70 -2.93 26.99
CA GLU A 266 11.29 -4.13 26.40
C GLU A 266 10.20 -5.04 25.82
N ARG A 267 9.06 -5.16 26.51
CA ARG A 267 7.90 -5.92 26.04
C ARG A 267 7.37 -5.36 24.72
N LYS A 268 7.20 -4.03 24.60
CA LYS A 268 6.82 -3.37 23.34
C LYS A 268 7.80 -3.68 22.21
N ARG A 269 9.10 -3.56 22.47
CA ARG A 269 10.12 -3.82 21.44
C ARG A 269 10.08 -5.27 20.96
N MET A 270 10.05 -6.22 21.90
CA MET A 270 9.95 -7.65 21.57
C MET A 270 8.65 -7.96 20.82
N TRP A 271 7.55 -7.31 21.21
CA TRP A 271 6.25 -7.46 20.54
C TRP A 271 6.32 -7.00 19.08
N PHE A 272 6.73 -5.75 18.81
CA PHE A 272 6.82 -5.25 17.44
C PHE A 272 7.83 -6.04 16.59
N ALA A 273 8.96 -6.46 17.17
CA ALA A 273 9.91 -7.34 16.48
C ALA A 273 9.32 -8.73 16.16
N THR A 274 8.46 -9.26 17.02
CA THR A 274 7.72 -10.51 16.77
C THR A 274 6.74 -10.33 15.63
N ILE A 275 5.97 -9.24 15.63
CA ILE A 275 5.00 -8.94 14.58
C ILE A 275 5.70 -8.75 13.24
N GLU A 276 6.82 -8.02 13.20
CA GLU A 276 7.64 -7.88 12.00
C GLU A 276 8.16 -9.22 11.48
N ALA A 277 8.68 -10.09 12.36
CA ALA A 277 9.13 -11.41 11.97
C ALA A 277 7.97 -12.27 11.42
N ALA A 278 6.79 -12.21 12.02
CA ALA A 278 5.60 -12.92 11.55
C ALA A 278 5.12 -12.39 10.20
N TYR A 279 5.07 -11.07 10.03
CA TYR A 279 4.63 -10.44 8.79
C TYR A 279 5.58 -10.72 7.62
N ASN A 280 6.89 -10.72 7.86
CA ASN A 280 7.88 -11.11 6.86
C ASN A 280 7.70 -12.58 6.45
N LEU A 281 7.50 -13.48 7.42
CA LEU A 281 7.23 -14.90 7.16
C LEU A 281 5.94 -15.12 6.37
N VAL A 282 4.88 -14.36 6.68
CA VAL A 282 3.60 -14.37 5.96
C VAL A 282 3.82 -13.92 4.51
N GLN A 283 4.52 -12.79 4.29
CA GLN A 283 4.80 -12.29 2.94
C GLN A 283 5.65 -13.27 2.12
N GLU A 284 6.72 -13.84 2.70
CA GLU A 284 7.55 -14.83 2.02
C GLU A 284 6.73 -16.05 1.57
N THR A 285 5.90 -16.58 2.46
CA THR A 285 5.06 -17.75 2.18
C THR A 285 3.98 -17.44 1.15
N LEU A 286 3.35 -16.25 1.24
CA LEU A 286 2.35 -15.80 0.26
C LEU A 286 2.95 -15.53 -1.10
N MET A 287 4.17 -15.00 -1.19
CA MET A 287 4.83 -14.70 -2.45
C MET A 287 4.98 -15.96 -3.31
N GLU A 288 5.48 -17.05 -2.72
CA GLU A 288 5.60 -18.34 -3.42
C GLU A 288 4.23 -18.88 -3.85
N GLY A 289 3.23 -18.83 -2.96
CA GLY A 289 1.89 -19.31 -3.23
C GLY A 289 1.12 -18.51 -4.29
N MET A 290 1.27 -17.18 -4.28
CA MET A 290 0.64 -16.29 -5.26
C MET A 290 1.24 -16.45 -6.65
N VAL A 291 2.56 -16.64 -6.77
CA VAL A 291 3.19 -16.96 -8.05
C VAL A 291 2.59 -18.24 -8.64
N ALA A 292 2.52 -19.31 -7.84
CA ALA A 292 1.94 -20.57 -8.30
C ALA A 292 0.45 -20.44 -8.70
N LEU A 293 -0.33 -19.68 -7.91
CA LEU A 293 -1.74 -19.45 -8.17
C LEU A 293 -1.97 -18.62 -9.45
N ASN A 294 -1.17 -17.56 -9.65
CA ASN A 294 -1.22 -16.74 -10.86
C ASN A 294 -0.85 -17.57 -12.11
N ASP A 295 0.22 -18.37 -12.04
CA ASP A 295 0.63 -19.25 -13.14
C ASP A 295 -0.46 -20.26 -13.52
N GLU A 296 -1.14 -20.83 -12.53
CA GLU A 296 -2.27 -21.74 -12.77
C GLU A 296 -3.43 -21.02 -13.45
N CYS A 297 -3.76 -19.80 -13.01
CA CYS A 297 -4.80 -18.98 -13.61
C CYS A 297 -4.49 -18.65 -15.07
N ILE A 298 -3.27 -18.17 -15.35
CA ILE A 298 -2.79 -17.86 -16.69
C ILE A 298 -2.94 -19.08 -17.61
N LYS A 299 -2.35 -20.22 -17.22
CA LYS A 299 -2.40 -21.46 -18.01
C LYS A 299 -3.84 -21.89 -18.31
N THR A 300 -4.71 -21.84 -17.31
CA THR A 300 -6.12 -22.23 -17.46
C THR A 300 -6.85 -21.29 -18.42
N THR A 301 -6.64 -19.98 -18.30
CA THR A 301 -7.28 -19.00 -19.19
C THR A 301 -6.76 -19.08 -20.62
N GLU A 302 -5.46 -19.31 -20.82
CA GLU A 302 -4.86 -19.49 -22.14
C GLU A 302 -5.43 -20.71 -22.85
N GLN A 303 -5.55 -21.85 -22.14
CA GLN A 303 -6.16 -23.07 -22.68
C GLN A 303 -7.62 -22.88 -23.09
N GLN A 304 -8.37 -22.05 -22.35
CA GLN A 304 -9.79 -21.79 -22.61
C GLN A 304 -10.02 -20.61 -23.57
N SER A 305 -8.96 -19.89 -23.96
CA SER A 305 -9.06 -18.62 -24.68
C SER A 305 -9.69 -18.75 -26.07
N ALA A 306 -9.37 -19.83 -26.79
CA ALA A 306 -9.96 -20.10 -28.12
C ALA A 306 -11.46 -20.40 -28.02
N LEU A 307 -11.87 -21.21 -27.04
CA LEU A 307 -13.28 -21.56 -26.82
C LEU A 307 -14.09 -20.34 -26.35
N MET A 308 -13.54 -19.51 -25.46
CA MET A 308 -14.18 -18.25 -25.05
C MET A 308 -14.44 -17.32 -26.24
N ARG A 309 -13.49 -17.23 -27.17
CA ARG A 309 -13.63 -16.40 -28.37
C ARG A 309 -14.67 -16.95 -29.34
N SER A 310 -14.73 -18.28 -29.54
CA SER A 310 -15.74 -18.89 -30.42
C SER A 310 -17.16 -18.76 -29.85
N ASP A 311 -17.30 -18.89 -28.53
CA ASP A 311 -18.61 -19.00 -27.87
C ASP A 311 -19.05 -17.68 -27.22
N MET A 312 -18.34 -16.57 -27.47
CA MET A 312 -18.54 -15.28 -26.79
C MET A 312 -20.01 -14.81 -26.86
N ASP A 313 -20.63 -14.87 -28.03
CA ASP A 313 -22.03 -14.44 -28.20
C ASP A 313 -23.01 -15.29 -27.37
N GLN A 314 -22.76 -16.60 -27.28
CA GLN A 314 -23.58 -17.51 -26.47
C GLN A 314 -23.38 -17.25 -24.97
N ILE A 315 -22.14 -17.05 -24.54
CA ILE A 315 -21.79 -16.70 -23.16
C ILE A 315 -22.47 -15.39 -22.75
N MET A 316 -22.38 -14.36 -23.59
CA MET A 316 -23.00 -13.06 -23.33
C MET A 316 -24.52 -13.13 -23.31
N SER A 317 -25.13 -13.90 -24.22
CA SER A 317 -26.58 -14.15 -24.23
C SER A 317 -27.05 -14.88 -22.99
N SER A 318 -26.31 -15.91 -22.55
CA SER A 318 -26.58 -16.65 -21.32
C SER A 318 -26.48 -15.75 -20.08
N ARG A 319 -25.43 -14.92 -20.01
CA ARG A 319 -25.24 -13.91 -18.95
C ARG A 319 -26.42 -12.93 -18.89
N ALA A 320 -26.84 -12.39 -20.04
CA ALA A 320 -27.97 -11.47 -20.09
C ALA A 320 -29.29 -12.12 -19.63
N CYS A 321 -29.51 -13.39 -19.98
CA CYS A 321 -30.65 -14.16 -19.50
C CYS A 321 -30.63 -14.31 -17.96
N LEU A 322 -29.47 -14.66 -17.39
CA LEU A 322 -29.31 -14.77 -15.94
C LEU A 322 -29.51 -13.42 -15.24
N GLU A 323 -28.95 -12.34 -15.79
CA GLU A 323 -29.10 -10.99 -15.25
C GLU A 323 -30.58 -10.56 -15.21
N ASN A 324 -31.34 -10.84 -16.28
CA ASN A 324 -32.78 -10.53 -16.32
C ASN A 324 -33.58 -11.31 -15.27
N LYS A 325 -33.26 -12.60 -15.06
CA LYS A 325 -33.88 -13.41 -14.00
C LYS A 325 -33.54 -12.87 -12.61
N LEU A 326 -32.28 -12.54 -12.37
CA LEU A 326 -31.83 -12.00 -11.09
C LEU A 326 -32.49 -10.66 -10.81
N ARG A 327 -32.53 -9.76 -11.82
CA ARG A 327 -33.20 -8.47 -11.75
C ARG A 327 -34.68 -8.62 -11.40
N ALA A 328 -35.40 -9.54 -12.06
CA ALA A 328 -36.81 -9.80 -11.74
C ALA A 328 -37.03 -10.21 -10.27
N THR A 329 -36.08 -10.92 -9.67
CA THR A 329 -36.17 -11.38 -8.28
C THR A 329 -35.82 -10.29 -7.26
N VAL A 330 -34.81 -9.46 -7.53
CA VAL A 330 -34.25 -8.55 -6.51
C VAL A 330 -34.57 -7.07 -6.73
N SER A 331 -35.03 -6.67 -7.92
CA SER A 331 -35.11 -5.25 -8.30
C SER A 331 -36.07 -4.45 -7.41
N GLU A 332 -37.23 -5.00 -7.07
CA GLU A 332 -38.22 -4.28 -6.24
C GLU A 332 -37.66 -4.03 -4.83
N LEU A 333 -37.18 -5.09 -4.16
CA LEU A 333 -36.57 -5.01 -2.83
C LEU A 333 -35.35 -4.09 -2.81
N ALA A 334 -34.47 -4.19 -3.79
CA ALA A 334 -33.28 -3.34 -3.90
C ALA A 334 -33.66 -1.88 -4.15
N THR A 335 -34.67 -1.62 -4.98
CA THR A 335 -35.15 -0.25 -5.26
C THR A 335 -35.76 0.38 -4.02
N GLU A 336 -36.58 -0.36 -3.28
CA GLU A 336 -37.22 0.14 -2.07
C GLU A 336 -36.17 0.42 -0.98
N TYR A 337 -35.24 -0.51 -0.78
CA TYR A 337 -34.12 -0.31 0.15
C TYR A 337 -33.29 0.93 -0.22
N CYS A 338 -32.95 1.10 -1.51
CA CYS A 338 -32.21 2.27 -1.98
C CYS A 338 -32.98 3.58 -1.75
N LYS A 339 -34.29 3.61 -2.01
CA LYS A 339 -35.13 4.80 -1.76
C LYS A 339 -35.20 5.17 -0.28
N GLN A 340 -35.33 4.18 0.59
CA GLN A 340 -35.49 4.40 2.03
C GLN A 340 -34.16 4.72 2.73
N HIS A 341 -33.06 4.06 2.34
CA HIS A 341 -31.82 4.09 3.12
C HIS A 341 -30.62 4.75 2.42
N ILE A 342 -30.58 4.75 1.08
CA ILE A 342 -29.43 5.27 0.32
C ILE A 342 -29.71 6.68 -0.22
N ALA A 343 -30.82 6.85 -0.94
CA ALA A 343 -31.19 8.09 -1.61
C ALA A 343 -31.24 9.32 -0.66
N PRO A 344 -31.74 9.22 0.58
CA PRO A 344 -31.76 10.38 1.48
C PRO A 344 -30.37 10.83 1.95
N ARG A 345 -29.39 9.92 1.99
CA ARG A 345 -28.03 10.20 2.48
C ARG A 345 -27.08 10.60 1.36
N LEU A 346 -27.41 10.23 0.11
CA LEU A 346 -26.54 10.43 -1.04
C LEU A 346 -26.17 11.91 -1.29
N PRO A 347 -27.10 12.90 -1.22
CA PRO A 347 -26.74 14.29 -1.42
C PRO A 347 -25.69 14.79 -0.41
N ALA A 348 -25.87 14.49 0.87
CA ALA A 348 -24.93 14.89 1.92
C ALA A 348 -23.54 14.28 1.69
N VAL A 349 -23.47 12.99 1.35
CA VAL A 349 -22.19 12.33 1.04
C VAL A 349 -21.52 12.96 -0.18
N LEU A 350 -22.30 13.29 -1.22
CA LEU A 350 -21.77 13.96 -2.41
C LEU A 350 -21.25 15.37 -2.09
N GLU A 351 -21.96 16.16 -1.30
CA GLU A 351 -21.53 17.51 -0.91
C GLU A 351 -20.21 17.47 -0.12
N GLU A 352 -20.08 16.58 0.86
CA GLU A 352 -18.85 16.38 1.65
C GLU A 352 -17.66 15.94 0.79
N MET A 353 -17.89 15.13 -0.24
CA MET A 353 -16.82 14.68 -1.15
C MET A 353 -16.47 15.73 -2.22
N MET A 354 -17.46 16.45 -2.76
CA MET A 354 -17.26 17.38 -3.86
C MET A 354 -16.34 18.53 -3.47
N GLY A 355 -16.51 19.12 -2.28
CA GLY A 355 -15.73 20.27 -1.82
C GLY A 355 -14.21 20.04 -1.89
N PRO A 356 -13.66 19.06 -1.16
CA PRO A 356 -12.23 18.76 -1.16
C PRO A 356 -11.69 18.34 -2.54
N ILE A 357 -12.46 17.56 -3.31
CA ILE A 357 -12.04 17.13 -4.65
C ILE A 357 -11.95 18.33 -5.60
N SER A 358 -12.99 19.16 -5.67
CA SER A 358 -13.01 20.34 -6.53
C SER A 358 -11.92 21.34 -6.16
N LEU A 359 -11.68 21.57 -4.86
CA LEU A 359 -10.58 22.41 -4.40
C LEU A 359 -9.23 21.86 -4.84
N GLY A 360 -8.99 20.55 -4.69
CA GLY A 360 -7.73 19.93 -5.13
C GLY A 360 -7.49 20.06 -6.65
N PHE A 361 -8.53 19.92 -7.47
CA PHE A 361 -8.42 20.14 -8.92
C PHE A 361 -8.16 21.62 -9.27
N GLU A 362 -8.80 22.54 -8.55
CA GLU A 362 -8.60 23.98 -8.72
C GLU A 362 -7.19 24.40 -8.32
N GLU A 363 -6.65 23.90 -7.21
CA GLU A 363 -5.26 24.13 -6.78
C GLU A 363 -4.28 23.57 -7.81
N ALA A 364 -4.51 22.36 -8.33
CA ALA A 364 -3.66 21.78 -9.37
C ALA A 364 -3.66 22.63 -10.65
N ARG A 365 -4.83 23.16 -11.05
CA ARG A 365 -4.97 24.09 -12.18
C ARG A 365 -4.16 25.37 -11.93
N GLN A 366 -4.33 26.00 -10.78
CA GLN A 366 -3.63 27.23 -10.43
C GLN A 366 -2.11 27.05 -10.34
N ILE A 367 -1.64 25.91 -9.83
CA ILE A 367 -0.20 25.58 -9.80
C ILE A 367 0.32 25.44 -11.23
N SER A 368 -0.40 24.72 -12.10
CA SER A 368 -0.05 24.56 -13.51
C SER A 368 0.03 25.92 -14.23
N GLU A 369 -0.99 26.77 -14.06
CA GLU A 369 -1.03 28.13 -14.63
C GLU A 369 0.15 28.98 -14.14
N ARG A 370 0.42 29.00 -12.83
CA ARG A 370 1.53 29.75 -12.25
C ARG A 370 2.89 29.26 -12.75
N MET A 371 3.07 27.95 -12.90
CA MET A 371 4.30 27.37 -13.47
C MET A 371 4.50 27.80 -14.93
N MET A 372 3.43 27.79 -15.73
CA MET A 372 3.48 28.26 -17.13
C MET A 372 3.79 29.76 -17.20
N GLU A 373 3.12 30.60 -16.40
CA GLU A 373 3.39 32.04 -16.34
C GLU A 373 4.85 32.33 -15.94
N ASN A 374 5.38 31.59 -14.97
CA ASN A 374 6.77 31.74 -14.55
C ASN A 374 7.76 31.35 -15.66
N LEU A 375 7.45 30.30 -16.43
CA LEU A 375 8.25 29.93 -17.60
C LEU A 375 8.20 31.01 -18.69
N CYS A 376 7.02 31.57 -18.97
CA CYS A 376 6.86 32.67 -19.91
C CYS A 376 7.69 33.90 -19.51
N LYS A 377 7.62 34.32 -18.23
CA LYS A 377 8.41 35.45 -17.72
C LYS A 377 9.91 35.21 -17.85
N LYS A 378 10.39 34.01 -17.48
CA LYS A 378 11.80 33.66 -17.62
C LYS A 378 12.27 33.69 -19.08
N TYR A 379 11.41 33.25 -20.01
CA TYR A 379 11.67 33.34 -21.44
C TYR A 379 11.77 34.79 -21.93
N GLU A 380 10.86 35.66 -21.48
CA GLU A 380 10.92 37.11 -21.76
C GLU A 380 12.17 37.78 -21.16
N GLU A 381 12.64 37.31 -20.01
CA GLU A 381 13.86 37.77 -19.33
C GLU A 381 15.17 37.25 -19.95
N GLY A 382 15.09 36.47 -21.04
CA GLY A 382 16.25 36.04 -21.83
C GLY A 382 16.67 34.58 -21.65
N MET A 383 15.83 33.73 -21.05
CA MET A 383 16.05 32.28 -21.03
C MET A 383 16.15 31.73 -22.46
N THR A 384 17.21 30.97 -22.72
CA THR A 384 17.49 30.39 -24.03
C THR A 384 16.56 29.23 -24.36
N GLY A 385 16.42 28.91 -25.64
CA GLY A 385 15.62 27.74 -26.06
C GLY A 385 16.13 26.40 -25.53
N GLU A 386 17.42 26.30 -25.18
CA GLU A 386 18.01 25.12 -24.56
C GLU A 386 17.64 25.00 -23.07
N GLU A 387 17.59 26.13 -22.35
CA GLU A 387 17.11 26.19 -20.95
C GLU A 387 15.60 25.96 -20.84
N LEU A 388 14.83 26.21 -21.90
CA LEU A 388 13.40 25.91 -21.97
C LEU A 388 13.13 24.39 -22.12
N GLN A 389 14.09 23.63 -22.66
CA GLN A 389 13.96 22.18 -22.84
C GLN A 389 14.37 21.36 -21.61
N GLN A 390 15.18 21.95 -20.72
CA GLN A 390 15.58 21.37 -19.43
C GLN A 390 14.54 21.67 -18.36
#